data_AF-A0A9N9Y2B8-F1
#
_entry.id   AF-A0A9N9Y2B8-F1
#
_cell.length_a   1.000
_cell.length_b   1.000
_cell.length_c   1.000
_cell.angle_alpha   90.00
_cell.angle_beta   90.00
_cell.angle_gamma   90.00
#
_symmetry.space_group_name_H-M   'P 1'
#
loop_
_entity.id
_entity.type
_entity.pdbx_description
1 polymer ?
#
loop_
_entity_poly.entity_id
_entity_poly.type
_entity_poly.pdbx_seq_one_letter_code
_entity_poly.pdbx_strand_id
1 'polypeptide(L)'
;MLPSCQQMYGQTLRSVASYIGNTNEQQDFASIILVGSMLCLYECTYAPGCELFSSKQMEKYFAHVFGFEALLMSKDPSFYAQGMLHYIFCDTRFQQITLQLQLRIKAALAEKRWTTLPWMYIPKTTKDVLMDIMADLCCVIAKSDSIAIQGPTPEQASQRKEVELECWRLHQEMQKWTAGLGYPAIHYLNSAKAGVGTRVEPTAEECAITEMSLLYCSACIILYECLRANSDKSDVADWPEETDPRLYCHKIGSFLEFFMAFKQAGKIIQMVIFAVLIGLQFITRQEALGDNLVEEKMALFTSLGDLREVVLGAVDGVDQASAIHHARELSASKQIT
;
A
#
# COMPACT_ATOMS: atom_id res chain seq x y z
N MET A 1 -3.91 -22.68 24.04
CA MET A 1 -4.67 -22.23 22.86
C MET A 1 -3.79 -22.13 21.60
N LEU A 2 -2.59 -21.53 21.65
CA LEU A 2 -1.72 -21.32 20.48
C LEU A 2 -1.27 -22.57 19.69
N PRO A 3 -0.98 -23.76 20.29
CA PRO A 3 -0.55 -24.94 19.52
C PRO A 3 -1.61 -25.45 18.54
N SER A 4 -2.89 -25.29 18.89
CA SER A 4 -4.02 -25.68 18.04
C SER A 4 -4.15 -24.78 16.81
N CYS A 5 -3.83 -23.48 16.94
CA CYS A 5 -3.92 -22.53 15.83
C CYS A 5 -2.82 -22.76 14.79
N GLN A 6 -1.58 -23.04 15.22
CA GLN A 6 -0.48 -23.38 14.29
C GLN A 6 -0.74 -24.69 13.55
N GLN A 7 -1.27 -25.69 14.26
CA GLN A 7 -1.61 -26.97 13.64
C GLN A 7 -2.72 -26.81 12.60
N MET A 8 -3.77 -26.04 12.93
CA MET A 8 -4.86 -25.72 12.02
C MET A 8 -4.35 -24.92 10.80
N TYR A 9 -3.53 -23.90 11.02
CA TYR A 9 -2.89 -23.12 9.95
C TYR A 9 -2.13 -24.01 8.97
N GLY A 10 -1.25 -24.90 9.48
CA GLY A 10 -0.49 -25.82 8.64
C GLY A 10 -1.36 -26.85 7.90
N GLN A 11 -2.46 -27.31 8.51
CA GLN A 11 -3.43 -28.19 7.86
C GLN A 11 -4.19 -27.47 6.74
N THR A 12 -4.63 -26.24 6.98
CA THR A 12 -5.32 -25.40 5.99
C THR A 12 -4.40 -25.10 4.80
N LEU A 13 -3.14 -24.76 5.03
CA LEU A 13 -2.15 -24.55 3.96
C LEU A 13 -2.00 -25.77 3.05
N ARG A 14 -1.84 -26.97 3.64
CA ARG A 14 -1.73 -28.22 2.87
C ARG A 14 -3.00 -28.50 2.07
N SER A 15 -4.16 -28.23 2.66
CA SER A 15 -5.45 -28.41 1.99
C SER A 15 -5.54 -27.48 0.78
N VAL A 16 -5.34 -26.18 0.97
CA VAL A 16 -5.34 -25.19 -0.12
C VAL A 16 -4.35 -25.57 -1.22
N ALA A 17 -3.12 -25.94 -0.87
CA ALA A 17 -2.11 -26.37 -1.84
C ALA A 17 -2.58 -27.57 -2.68
N SER A 18 -3.30 -28.53 -2.08
CA SER A 18 -3.84 -29.68 -2.81
C SER A 18 -4.99 -29.33 -3.76
N TYR A 19 -5.72 -28.24 -3.50
CA TYR A 19 -6.83 -27.79 -4.34
C TYR A 19 -6.40 -26.88 -5.50
N ILE A 20 -5.29 -26.15 -5.37
CA ILE A 20 -4.81 -25.22 -6.42
C ILE A 20 -4.61 -25.93 -7.78
N GLY A 21 -4.24 -27.22 -7.78
CA GLY A 21 -4.05 -28.00 -9.01
C GLY A 21 -5.32 -28.62 -9.65
N ASN A 22 -6.48 -28.57 -8.98
CA ASN A 22 -7.71 -29.28 -9.37
C ASN A 22 -8.94 -28.35 -9.52
N THR A 23 -8.73 -27.03 -9.60
CA THR A 23 -9.81 -26.03 -9.61
C THR A 23 -10.46 -25.86 -10.98
N ASN A 24 -11.58 -26.55 -11.20
CA ASN A 24 -12.40 -26.35 -12.40
C ASN A 24 -13.67 -25.51 -12.14
N GLU A 25 -14.08 -25.31 -10.88
CA GLU A 25 -15.32 -24.59 -10.54
C GLU A 25 -15.07 -23.21 -9.91
N GLN A 26 -15.97 -22.26 -10.19
CA GLN A 26 -15.89 -20.88 -9.67
C GLN A 26 -15.96 -20.79 -8.14
N GLN A 27 -16.77 -21.64 -7.51
CA GLN A 27 -16.94 -21.66 -6.05
C GLN A 27 -15.67 -22.15 -5.33
N ASP A 28 -14.98 -23.14 -5.90
CA ASP A 28 -13.71 -23.63 -5.37
C ASP A 28 -12.63 -22.55 -5.45
N PHE A 29 -12.60 -21.81 -6.55
CA PHE A 29 -11.66 -20.72 -6.76
C PHE A 29 -11.87 -19.57 -5.76
N ALA A 30 -13.13 -19.14 -5.55
CA ALA A 30 -13.48 -18.13 -4.55
C ALA A 30 -13.07 -18.58 -3.13
N SER A 31 -13.32 -19.85 -2.80
CA SER A 31 -13.00 -20.41 -1.50
C SER A 31 -11.49 -20.44 -1.23
N ILE A 32 -10.69 -20.80 -2.23
CA ILE A 32 -9.22 -20.82 -2.13
C ILE A 32 -8.66 -19.43 -1.85
N ILE A 33 -9.14 -18.42 -2.59
CA ILE A 33 -8.67 -17.04 -2.37
C ILE A 33 -9.11 -16.56 -0.98
N LEU A 34 -10.36 -16.79 -0.58
CA LEU A 34 -10.86 -16.37 0.73
C LEU A 34 -10.08 -17.02 1.89
N VAL A 35 -9.87 -18.34 1.84
CA VAL A 35 -9.07 -19.05 2.84
C VAL A 35 -7.64 -18.52 2.84
N GLY A 36 -7.09 -18.26 1.66
CA GLY A 36 -5.82 -17.59 1.49
C GLY A 36 -5.73 -16.24 2.20
N SER A 37 -6.69 -15.34 1.98
CA SER A 37 -6.77 -14.04 2.64
C SER A 37 -6.84 -14.18 4.16
N MET A 38 -7.55 -15.19 4.68
CA MET A 38 -7.56 -15.49 6.12
C MET A 38 -6.20 -15.96 6.65
N LEU A 39 -5.46 -16.74 5.88
CA LEU A 39 -4.09 -17.15 6.23
C LEU A 39 -3.15 -15.94 6.24
N CYS A 40 -3.31 -15.03 5.27
CA CYS A 40 -2.58 -13.76 5.21
C CYS A 40 -2.86 -12.91 6.47
N LEU A 41 -4.13 -12.77 6.86
CA LEU A 41 -4.52 -12.06 8.08
C LEU A 41 -3.95 -12.74 9.33
N TYR A 42 -3.95 -14.07 9.39
CA TYR A 42 -3.34 -14.83 10.49
C TYR A 42 -1.85 -14.49 10.63
N GLU A 43 -1.12 -14.41 9.51
CA GLU A 43 0.28 -14.02 9.52
C GLU A 43 0.47 -12.56 9.99
N CYS A 44 -0.49 -11.67 9.74
CA CYS A 44 -0.44 -10.30 10.27
C CYS A 44 -0.77 -10.19 11.77
N THR A 45 -1.54 -11.13 12.34
CA THR A 45 -2.23 -10.89 13.64
C THR A 45 -1.94 -11.90 14.75
N TYR A 46 -1.61 -13.17 14.47
CA TYR A 46 -1.67 -14.23 15.49
C TYR A 46 -0.52 -15.27 15.46
N ALA A 47 0.54 -15.04 14.70
CA ALA A 47 1.68 -15.97 14.68
C ALA A 47 2.37 -16.08 16.08
N PRO A 48 2.48 -17.28 16.68
CA PRO A 48 3.01 -17.45 18.03
C PRO A 48 4.51 -17.12 18.17
N GLY A 49 4.88 -16.37 19.21
CA GLY A 49 6.26 -15.95 19.45
C GLY A 49 6.70 -14.75 18.61
N CYS A 50 5.76 -14.10 17.91
CA CYS A 50 6.03 -12.94 17.09
C CYS A 50 6.13 -11.65 17.91
N GLU A 51 7.31 -11.04 17.85
CA GLU A 51 7.38 -9.64 17.44
C GLU A 51 6.56 -9.55 16.14
N LEU A 52 5.35 -8.95 16.18
CA LEU A 52 4.57 -8.75 14.96
C LEU A 52 5.50 -8.09 13.92
N PHE A 53 5.44 -8.58 12.68
CA PHE A 53 6.27 -8.09 11.57
C PHE A 53 7.78 -8.33 11.68
N SER A 54 8.26 -9.38 12.37
CA SER A 54 9.62 -9.85 12.11
C SER A 54 9.85 -10.10 10.60
N SER A 55 11.08 -9.97 10.10
CA SER A 55 11.38 -10.15 8.67
C SER A 55 10.85 -11.46 8.09
N LYS A 56 11.00 -12.57 8.81
CA LYS A 56 10.47 -13.90 8.43
C LYS A 56 8.95 -13.94 8.32
N GLN A 57 8.26 -13.15 9.14
CA GLN A 57 6.81 -13.07 9.13
C GLN A 57 6.33 -12.27 7.92
N MET A 58 7.04 -11.19 7.59
CA MET A 58 6.81 -10.40 6.39
C MET A 58 7.06 -11.21 5.12
N GLU A 59 8.11 -12.03 5.06
CA GLU A 59 8.35 -12.94 3.94
C GLU A 59 7.17 -13.88 3.66
N LYS A 60 6.57 -14.46 4.71
CA LYS A 60 5.39 -15.33 4.57
C LYS A 60 4.16 -14.56 4.12
N TYR A 61 3.95 -13.38 4.69
CA TYR A 61 2.88 -12.48 4.27
C TYR A 61 3.00 -12.14 2.78
N PHE A 62 4.20 -11.77 2.31
CA PHE A 62 4.46 -11.50 0.89
C PHE A 62 4.21 -12.72 0.02
N ALA A 63 4.64 -13.91 0.46
CA ALA A 63 4.39 -15.14 -0.27
C ALA A 63 2.90 -15.42 -0.48
N HIS A 64 2.05 -15.11 0.51
CA HIS A 64 0.59 -15.19 0.36
C HIS A 64 0.06 -14.20 -0.64
N VAL A 65 0.40 -12.91 -0.50
CA VAL A 65 -0.11 -11.85 -1.39
C VAL A 65 0.28 -12.09 -2.84
N PHE A 66 1.55 -12.45 -3.10
CA PHE A 66 2.01 -12.80 -4.45
C PHE A 66 1.39 -14.10 -4.98
N GLY A 67 1.15 -15.08 -4.10
CA GLY A 67 0.41 -16.29 -4.47
C GLY A 67 -1.01 -15.97 -4.95
N PHE A 68 -1.71 -15.06 -4.28
CA PHE A 68 -3.04 -14.61 -4.73
C PHE A 68 -2.98 -13.78 -5.99
N GLU A 69 -1.93 -12.98 -6.18
CA GLU A 69 -1.73 -12.26 -7.43
C GLU A 69 -1.58 -13.25 -8.59
N ALA A 70 -0.75 -14.28 -8.45
CA ALA A 70 -0.61 -15.31 -9.47
C ALA A 70 -1.94 -16.03 -9.77
N LEU A 71 -2.74 -16.34 -8.74
CA LEU A 71 -4.06 -16.94 -8.94
C LEU A 71 -5.02 -15.97 -9.64
N LEU A 72 -5.07 -14.71 -9.22
CA LEU A 72 -5.93 -13.68 -9.80
C LEU A 72 -5.57 -13.45 -11.28
N MET A 73 -4.28 -13.37 -11.58
CA MET A 73 -3.76 -13.19 -12.93
C MET A 73 -3.91 -14.43 -13.83
N SER A 74 -4.25 -15.59 -13.25
CA SER A 74 -4.49 -16.82 -14.03
C SER A 74 -5.82 -16.82 -14.78
N LYS A 75 -6.72 -15.88 -14.47
CA LYS A 75 -8.04 -15.72 -15.10
C LYS A 75 -8.10 -14.43 -15.90
N ASP A 76 -9.00 -14.40 -16.88
CA ASP A 76 -9.29 -13.15 -17.59
C ASP A 76 -9.94 -12.14 -16.62
N PRO A 77 -9.62 -10.83 -16.71
CA PRO A 77 -10.22 -9.82 -15.84
C PRO A 77 -11.76 -9.82 -15.84
N SER A 78 -12.42 -10.18 -16.95
CA SER A 78 -13.88 -10.24 -17.00
C SER A 78 -14.48 -11.34 -16.11
N PHE A 79 -13.67 -12.31 -15.68
CA PHE A 79 -14.07 -13.36 -14.73
C PHE A 79 -14.50 -12.76 -13.37
N TYR A 80 -13.99 -11.58 -13.02
CA TYR A 80 -14.25 -10.88 -11.77
C TYR A 80 -15.32 -9.78 -11.91
N ALA A 81 -16.07 -9.75 -13.01
CA ALA A 81 -16.97 -8.63 -13.31
C ALA A 81 -18.21 -8.56 -12.41
N GLN A 82 -18.56 -9.64 -11.70
CA GLN A 82 -19.78 -9.71 -10.88
C GLN A 82 -19.72 -10.79 -9.78
N GLY A 83 -20.70 -10.75 -8.88
CA GLY A 83 -20.90 -11.77 -7.85
C GLY A 83 -19.81 -11.79 -6.78
N MET A 84 -19.64 -12.93 -6.10
CA MET A 84 -18.66 -13.07 -5.02
C MET A 84 -17.21 -12.83 -5.49
N LEU A 85 -16.89 -13.23 -6.70
CA LEU A 85 -15.55 -13.05 -7.28
C LEU A 85 -15.20 -11.58 -7.47
N HIS A 86 -16.18 -10.71 -7.74
CA HIS A 86 -15.95 -9.27 -7.81
C HIS A 86 -15.50 -8.71 -6.45
N TYR A 87 -16.22 -9.05 -5.38
CA TYR A 87 -15.86 -8.57 -4.04
C TYR A 87 -14.50 -9.09 -3.58
N ILE A 88 -14.19 -10.35 -3.89
CA ILE A 88 -12.86 -10.93 -3.64
C ILE A 88 -11.80 -10.17 -4.42
N PHE A 89 -12.02 -9.90 -5.72
CA PHE A 89 -11.12 -9.12 -6.55
C PHE A 89 -10.83 -7.75 -5.93
N CYS A 90 -11.86 -7.01 -5.51
CA CYS A 90 -11.70 -5.69 -4.90
C CYS A 90 -10.86 -5.74 -3.61
N ASP A 91 -11.09 -6.73 -2.75
CA ASP A 91 -10.35 -6.91 -1.49
C ASP A 91 -8.89 -7.32 -1.73
N THR A 92 -8.64 -8.30 -2.60
CA THR A 92 -7.28 -8.76 -2.91
C THR A 92 -6.47 -7.70 -3.63
N ARG A 93 -7.11 -6.96 -4.54
CA ARG A 93 -6.49 -5.86 -5.29
C ARG A 93 -5.93 -4.79 -4.35
N PHE A 94 -6.70 -4.48 -3.32
CA PHE A 94 -6.31 -3.53 -2.30
C PHE A 94 -4.98 -3.95 -1.61
N GLN A 95 -4.90 -5.20 -1.15
CA GLN A 95 -3.71 -5.74 -0.49
C GLN A 95 -2.49 -5.81 -1.42
N GLN A 96 -2.71 -6.14 -2.69
CA GLN A 96 -1.65 -6.27 -3.70
C GLN A 96 -1.03 -4.91 -4.04
N ILE A 97 -1.86 -3.90 -4.35
CA ILE A 97 -1.35 -2.58 -4.73
C ILE A 97 -0.62 -1.92 -3.56
N THR A 98 -1.16 -2.02 -2.35
CA THR A 98 -0.48 -1.46 -1.16
C THR A 98 0.87 -2.14 -0.91
N LEU A 99 0.96 -3.46 -1.06
CA LEU A 99 2.23 -4.16 -0.98
C LEU A 99 3.21 -3.73 -2.10
N GLN A 100 2.73 -3.61 -3.32
CA GLN A 100 3.57 -3.22 -4.46
C GLN A 100 4.11 -1.79 -4.32
N LEU A 101 3.33 -0.87 -3.75
CA LEU A 101 3.81 0.46 -3.38
C LEU A 101 4.91 0.40 -2.32
N GLN A 102 4.74 -0.41 -1.27
CA GLN A 102 5.75 -0.59 -0.22
C GLN A 102 7.07 -1.15 -0.77
N LEU A 103 6.97 -2.10 -1.69
CA LEU A 103 8.12 -2.71 -2.35
C LEU A 103 8.67 -1.88 -3.52
N ARG A 104 7.94 -0.84 -3.93
CA ARG A 104 8.23 0.04 -5.08
C ARG A 104 8.37 -0.73 -6.41
N ILE A 105 7.52 -1.72 -6.60
CA ILE A 105 7.49 -2.56 -7.81
C ILE A 105 6.26 -2.26 -8.66
N LYS A 106 6.31 -2.63 -9.95
CA LYS A 106 5.18 -2.41 -10.88
C LYS A 106 3.96 -3.22 -10.45
N ALA A 107 2.78 -2.61 -10.57
CA ALA A 107 1.50 -3.29 -10.37
C ALA A 107 0.98 -3.85 -11.69
N ALA A 108 0.85 -5.17 -11.81
CA ALA A 108 0.20 -5.78 -12.98
C ALA A 108 -1.29 -5.37 -13.08
N LEU A 109 -1.90 -5.01 -11.95
CA LEU A 109 -3.27 -4.48 -11.88
C LEU A 109 -3.43 -3.03 -12.38
N ALA A 110 -2.34 -2.36 -12.75
CA ALA A 110 -2.42 -1.04 -13.39
C ALA A 110 -2.84 -1.12 -14.87
N GLU A 111 -2.75 -2.30 -15.50
CA GLU A 111 -3.17 -2.41 -16.91
C GLU A 111 -4.65 -2.06 -17.08
N LYS A 112 -4.95 -1.34 -18.17
CA LYS A 112 -6.30 -0.84 -18.48
C LYS A 112 -7.38 -1.93 -18.41
N ARG A 113 -7.08 -3.17 -18.77
CA ARG A 113 -8.05 -4.27 -18.71
C ARG A 113 -8.48 -4.61 -17.28
N TRP A 114 -7.58 -4.49 -16.30
CA TRP A 114 -7.86 -4.72 -14.87
C TRP A 114 -8.60 -3.55 -14.23
N THR A 115 -8.46 -2.35 -14.77
CA THR A 115 -9.22 -1.17 -14.32
C THR A 115 -10.55 -0.98 -15.07
N THR A 116 -10.90 -1.86 -16.01
CA THR A 116 -12.14 -1.71 -16.80
C THR A 116 -13.04 -2.94 -16.77
N LEU A 117 -12.53 -4.11 -17.14
CA LEU A 117 -13.36 -5.31 -17.33
C LEU A 117 -13.99 -5.85 -16.03
N PRO A 118 -13.30 -5.85 -14.86
CA PRO A 118 -13.93 -6.24 -13.58
C PRO A 118 -15.06 -5.30 -13.14
N TRP A 119 -15.18 -4.13 -13.75
CA TRP A 119 -16.13 -3.07 -13.37
C TRP A 119 -17.29 -2.94 -14.37
N MET A 120 -17.47 -3.92 -15.25
CA MET A 120 -18.46 -3.86 -16.32
C MET A 120 -19.90 -3.82 -15.81
N TYR A 121 -20.19 -4.50 -14.69
CA TYR A 121 -21.54 -4.59 -14.12
C TYR A 121 -21.67 -3.88 -12.77
N ILE A 122 -20.59 -3.77 -12.01
CA ILE A 122 -20.57 -3.15 -10.69
C ILE A 122 -19.70 -1.89 -10.78
N PRO A 123 -20.27 -0.69 -10.53
CA PRO A 123 -19.52 0.55 -10.62
C PRO A 123 -18.49 0.65 -9.49
N LYS A 124 -17.37 1.32 -9.78
CA LYS A 124 -16.32 1.60 -8.80
C LYS A 124 -16.84 2.43 -7.64
N THR A 125 -16.42 2.06 -6.43
CA THR A 125 -16.54 2.90 -5.25
C THR A 125 -15.50 4.01 -5.24
N THR A 126 -15.64 4.98 -4.33
CA THR A 126 -14.63 6.02 -4.09
C THR A 126 -13.24 5.44 -3.83
N LYS A 127 -13.16 4.34 -3.06
CA LYS A 127 -11.90 3.66 -2.75
C LYS A 127 -11.30 3.03 -4.00
N ASP A 128 -12.10 2.39 -4.84
CA ASP A 128 -11.61 1.72 -6.05
C ASP A 128 -10.97 2.69 -7.04
N VAL A 129 -11.51 3.91 -7.17
CA VAL A 129 -10.91 4.96 -8.00
C VAL A 129 -9.56 5.41 -7.43
N LEU A 130 -9.43 5.56 -6.11
CA LEU A 130 -8.14 5.86 -5.48
C LEU A 130 -7.14 4.72 -5.70
N MET A 131 -7.60 3.46 -5.63
CA MET A 131 -6.75 2.30 -5.89
C MET A 131 -6.27 2.23 -7.34
N ASP A 132 -7.06 2.69 -8.32
CA ASP A 132 -6.58 2.83 -9.71
C ASP A 132 -5.39 3.81 -9.79
N ILE A 133 -5.51 4.99 -9.16
CA ILE A 133 -4.44 6.00 -9.13
C ILE A 133 -3.19 5.43 -8.45
N MET A 134 -3.37 4.69 -7.35
CA MET A 134 -2.27 4.04 -6.62
C MET A 134 -1.61 2.92 -7.44
N ALA A 135 -2.35 2.17 -8.24
CA ALA A 135 -1.79 1.16 -9.13
C ALA A 135 -0.90 1.79 -10.21
N ASP A 136 -1.35 2.89 -10.83
CA ASP A 136 -0.53 3.65 -11.78
C ASP A 136 0.72 4.20 -11.11
N LEU A 137 0.60 4.68 -9.86
CA LEU A 137 1.72 5.17 -9.07
C LEU A 137 2.79 4.09 -8.86
N CYS A 138 2.42 2.82 -8.64
CA CYS A 138 3.37 1.69 -8.60
C CYS A 138 4.26 1.64 -9.86
N CYS A 139 3.66 1.83 -11.04
CA CYS A 139 4.39 1.81 -12.30
C CYS A 139 5.36 2.99 -12.42
N VAL A 140 4.95 4.18 -11.97
CA VAL A 140 5.75 5.40 -12.01
C VAL A 140 6.96 5.31 -11.08
N ILE A 141 6.76 4.85 -9.83
CA ILE A 141 7.87 4.72 -8.88
C ILE A 141 8.86 3.63 -9.27
N ALA A 142 8.39 2.49 -9.78
CA ALA A 142 9.30 1.44 -10.25
C ALA A 142 10.16 1.91 -11.43
N LYS A 143 9.59 2.75 -12.30
CA LYS A 143 10.33 3.38 -13.39
C LYS A 143 11.37 4.38 -12.85
N SER A 144 10.98 5.23 -11.90
CA SER A 144 11.90 6.16 -11.21
C SER A 144 13.09 5.42 -10.60
N ASP A 145 12.85 4.34 -9.88
CA ASP A 145 13.91 3.57 -9.21
C ASP A 145 14.84 2.88 -10.20
N SER A 146 14.28 2.33 -11.29
CA SER A 146 15.06 1.75 -12.36
C SER A 146 16.01 2.77 -13.00
N ILE A 147 15.56 4.01 -13.17
CA ILE A 147 16.41 5.11 -13.69
C ILE A 147 17.52 5.44 -12.70
N ALA A 148 17.20 5.57 -11.41
CA ALA A 148 18.16 5.91 -10.37
C ALA A 148 19.32 4.90 -10.25
N ILE A 149 19.04 3.61 -10.47
CA ILE A 149 20.05 2.54 -10.43
C ILE A 149 21.05 2.62 -11.59
N GLN A 150 20.63 3.13 -12.75
CA GLN A 150 21.43 3.10 -13.99
C GLN A 150 22.47 4.24 -14.09
N GLY A 151 22.54 5.17 -13.13
CA GLY A 151 23.50 6.29 -13.12
C GLY A 151 22.95 7.59 -13.73
N PRO A 152 23.80 8.54 -14.17
CA PRO A 152 23.39 9.74 -14.91
C PRO A 152 23.88 9.75 -16.38
N THR A 153 22.95 9.68 -17.34
CA THR A 153 23.15 9.77 -18.79
C THR A 153 22.12 10.74 -19.42
N PRO A 154 22.36 11.23 -20.65
CA PRO A 154 21.38 12.05 -21.37
C PRO A 154 20.05 11.33 -21.62
N GLU A 155 20.05 10.01 -21.91
CA GLU A 155 18.80 9.26 -22.05
C GLU A 155 17.99 9.24 -20.75
N GLN A 156 18.67 9.13 -19.61
CA GLN A 156 18.00 9.13 -18.31
C GLN A 156 17.41 10.50 -17.97
N ALA A 157 17.99 11.61 -18.44
CA ALA A 157 17.36 12.92 -18.28
C ALA A 157 15.99 12.98 -18.99
N SER A 158 15.90 12.42 -20.20
CA SER A 158 14.63 12.30 -20.92
C SER A 158 13.65 11.38 -20.18
N GLN A 159 14.13 10.25 -19.63
CA GLN A 159 13.29 9.31 -18.89
C GLN A 159 12.78 9.90 -17.56
N ARG A 160 13.62 10.67 -16.84
CA ARG A 160 13.20 11.41 -15.63
C ARG A 160 12.12 12.42 -15.97
N LYS A 161 12.25 13.14 -17.10
CA LYS A 161 11.21 14.08 -17.54
C LYS A 161 9.89 13.38 -17.86
N GLU A 162 9.93 12.18 -18.42
CA GLU A 162 8.73 11.38 -18.64
C GLU A 162 8.07 10.94 -17.31
N VAL A 163 8.89 10.52 -16.32
CA VAL A 163 8.39 10.20 -14.97
C VAL A 163 7.78 11.43 -14.31
N GLU A 164 8.41 12.59 -14.42
CA GLU A 164 7.89 13.86 -13.91
C GLU A 164 6.52 14.20 -14.52
N LEU A 165 6.37 14.06 -15.84
CA LEU A 165 5.10 14.28 -16.53
C LEU A 165 4.00 13.33 -16.04
N GLU A 166 4.33 12.05 -15.84
CA GLU A 166 3.38 11.08 -15.27
C GLU A 166 3.01 11.40 -13.81
N CYS A 167 3.96 11.85 -13.00
CA CYS A 167 3.68 12.33 -11.64
C CYS A 167 2.70 13.52 -11.67
N TRP A 168 2.89 14.48 -12.57
CA TRP A 168 1.95 15.60 -12.71
C TRP A 168 0.57 15.16 -13.20
N ARG A 169 0.50 14.19 -14.11
CA ARG A 169 -0.76 13.57 -14.55
C ARG A 169 -1.49 12.94 -13.36
N LEU A 170 -0.79 12.14 -12.55
CA LEU A 170 -1.35 11.51 -11.35
C LEU A 170 -1.75 12.53 -10.30
N HIS A 171 -0.99 13.61 -10.12
CA HIS A 171 -1.38 14.73 -9.26
C HIS A 171 -2.73 15.31 -9.72
N GLN A 172 -2.92 15.56 -11.02
CA GLN A 172 -4.20 16.06 -11.53
C GLN A 172 -5.36 15.08 -11.32
N GLU A 173 -5.14 13.78 -11.48
CA GLU A 173 -6.15 12.76 -11.17
C GLU A 173 -6.49 12.73 -9.68
N MET A 174 -5.46 12.85 -8.83
CA MET A 174 -5.62 12.95 -7.40
C MET A 174 -6.45 14.19 -7.03
N GLN A 175 -6.16 15.36 -7.61
CA GLN A 175 -6.95 16.59 -7.37
C GLN A 175 -8.41 16.47 -7.85
N LYS A 176 -8.65 15.79 -8.98
CA LYS A 176 -10.02 15.49 -9.42
C LYS A 176 -10.75 14.57 -8.44
N TRP A 177 -10.06 13.57 -7.91
CA TRP A 177 -10.61 12.66 -6.92
C TRP A 177 -10.95 13.40 -5.62
N THR A 178 -10.04 14.25 -5.10
CA THR A 178 -10.27 15.02 -3.87
C THR A 178 -11.39 16.05 -3.99
N ALA A 179 -11.53 16.68 -5.16
CA ALA A 179 -12.62 17.63 -5.43
C ALA A 179 -13.99 16.95 -5.67
N GLY A 180 -13.99 15.65 -5.97
CA GLY A 180 -15.18 14.86 -6.25
C GLY A 180 -15.46 13.82 -5.17
N LEU A 181 -15.29 12.55 -5.54
CA LEU A 181 -15.66 11.39 -4.71
C LEU A 181 -14.92 11.33 -3.37
N GLY A 182 -13.67 11.80 -3.34
CA GLY A 182 -12.80 11.81 -2.16
C GLY A 182 -13.05 12.96 -1.19
N TYR A 183 -13.92 13.91 -1.53
CA TYR A 183 -14.17 15.10 -0.71
C TYR A 183 -14.46 14.78 0.77
N PRO A 184 -15.31 13.80 1.13
CA PRO A 184 -15.55 13.48 2.54
C PRO A 184 -14.28 13.06 3.28
N ALA A 185 -13.40 12.28 2.65
CA ALA A 185 -12.13 11.85 3.24
C ALA A 185 -11.17 13.02 3.46
N ILE A 186 -11.12 13.98 2.53
CA ILE A 186 -10.25 15.16 2.65
C ILE A 186 -10.80 16.19 3.63
N HIS A 187 -12.12 16.38 3.62
CA HIS A 187 -12.79 17.24 4.60
C HIS A 187 -12.57 16.70 6.00
N TYR A 188 -12.77 15.39 6.21
CA TYR A 188 -12.49 14.74 7.49
C TYR A 188 -11.03 14.93 7.90
N LEU A 189 -10.09 14.64 6.98
CA LEU A 189 -8.65 14.82 7.16
C LEU A 189 -8.25 16.23 7.63
N ASN A 190 -8.85 17.26 7.06
CA ASN A 190 -8.52 18.65 7.40
C ASN A 190 -9.30 19.15 8.64
N SER A 191 -10.45 18.55 8.95
CA SER A 191 -11.31 18.93 10.07
C SER A 191 -10.97 18.22 11.38
N ALA A 192 -10.25 17.08 11.30
CA ALA A 192 -9.74 16.33 12.44
C ALA A 192 -8.62 17.11 13.15
N LYS A 193 -8.99 18.23 13.79
CA LYS A 193 -8.13 18.90 14.76
C LYS A 193 -8.15 18.09 16.05
N ALA A 194 -6.96 17.84 16.59
CA ALA A 194 -6.73 17.34 17.94
C ALA A 194 -7.64 18.07 18.93
N GLY A 195 -8.77 17.44 19.26
CA GLY A 195 -9.90 18.06 19.91
C GLY A 195 -10.28 17.27 21.13
N VAL A 196 -10.05 17.89 22.29
CA VAL A 196 -10.36 17.46 23.67
C VAL A 196 -11.88 17.37 23.87
N GLY A 197 -12.53 16.47 23.12
CA GLY A 197 -13.96 16.16 23.21
C GLY A 197 -14.18 14.75 23.74
N THR A 198 -15.31 14.53 24.43
CA THR A 198 -15.75 13.22 24.92
C THR A 198 -15.57 12.14 23.85
N ARG A 199 -14.64 11.20 24.11
CA ARG A 199 -14.28 10.10 23.22
C ARG A 199 -15.48 9.20 22.95
N VAL A 200 -16.21 9.48 21.88
CA VAL A 200 -17.23 8.58 21.33
C VAL A 200 -16.53 7.66 20.35
N GLU A 201 -16.83 6.37 20.43
CA GLU A 201 -16.23 5.37 19.55
C GLU A 201 -16.64 5.61 18.08
N PRO A 202 -15.70 5.58 17.12
CA PRO A 202 -16.00 5.86 15.73
C PRO A 202 -16.95 4.82 15.14
N THR A 203 -17.86 5.32 14.31
CA THR A 203 -18.78 4.53 13.49
C THR A 203 -18.03 3.80 12.36
N ALA A 204 -18.69 2.82 11.74
CA ALA A 204 -18.12 2.12 10.58
C ALA A 204 -17.84 3.07 9.39
N GLU A 205 -18.67 4.09 9.21
CA GLU A 205 -18.50 5.11 8.18
C GLU A 205 -17.26 5.98 8.45
N GLU A 206 -17.06 6.43 9.68
CA GLU A 206 -15.86 7.20 10.07
C GLU A 206 -14.58 6.37 9.93
N CYS A 207 -14.63 5.07 10.22
CA CYS A 207 -13.52 4.15 9.96
C CYS A 207 -13.20 4.04 8.46
N ALA A 208 -14.22 3.95 7.60
CA ALA A 208 -14.03 3.87 6.15
C ALA A 208 -13.50 5.19 5.57
N ILE A 209 -14.02 6.33 6.03
CA ILE A 209 -13.52 7.67 5.67
C ILE A 209 -12.05 7.80 6.07
N THR A 210 -11.69 7.36 7.28
CA THR A 210 -10.31 7.36 7.75
C THR A 210 -9.40 6.48 6.92
N GLU A 211 -9.81 5.24 6.62
CA GLU A 211 -9.06 4.34 5.74
C GLU A 211 -8.72 5.07 4.43
N MET A 212 -9.71 5.72 3.81
CA MET A 212 -9.50 6.50 2.59
C MET A 212 -8.56 7.70 2.82
N SER A 213 -8.67 8.42 3.93
CA SER A 213 -7.79 9.55 4.27
C SER A 213 -6.33 9.09 4.42
N LEU A 214 -6.09 7.95 5.07
CA LEU A 214 -4.75 7.38 5.26
C LEU A 214 -4.15 6.92 3.92
N LEU A 215 -4.94 6.23 3.09
CA LEU A 215 -4.51 5.82 1.74
C LEU A 215 -4.14 7.02 0.87
N TYR A 216 -4.95 8.07 0.92
CA TYR A 216 -4.68 9.32 0.23
C TYR A 216 -3.36 9.95 0.69
N CYS A 217 -3.14 10.07 2.01
CA CYS A 217 -1.89 10.61 2.55
C CYS A 217 -0.68 9.80 2.09
N SER A 218 -0.75 8.46 2.14
CA SER A 218 0.33 7.59 1.67
C SER A 218 0.61 7.76 0.17
N ALA A 219 -0.43 7.81 -0.65
CA ALA A 219 -0.30 8.04 -2.09
C ALA A 219 0.38 9.38 -2.38
N CYS A 220 0.00 10.45 -1.67
CA CYS A 220 0.62 11.76 -1.79
C CYS A 220 2.10 11.76 -1.39
N ILE A 221 2.48 11.11 -0.28
CA ILE A 221 3.89 10.99 0.13
C ILE A 221 4.71 10.36 -1.01
N ILE A 222 4.25 9.21 -1.51
CA ILE A 222 4.96 8.46 -2.55
C ILE A 222 5.03 9.26 -3.86
N LEU A 223 3.91 9.86 -4.28
CA LEU A 223 3.81 10.64 -5.50
C LEU A 223 4.76 11.84 -5.48
N TYR A 224 4.72 12.63 -4.41
CA TYR A 224 5.50 13.85 -4.34
C TYR A 224 6.98 13.60 -4.05
N GLU A 225 7.31 12.52 -3.35
CA GLU A 225 8.69 12.04 -3.28
C GLU A 225 9.22 11.67 -4.67
N CYS A 226 8.45 10.89 -5.44
CA CYS A 226 8.83 10.51 -6.80
C CYS A 226 8.94 11.72 -7.73
N LEU A 227 8.01 12.67 -7.65
CA LEU A 227 8.06 13.91 -8.41
C LEU A 227 9.33 14.71 -8.11
N ARG A 228 9.66 14.93 -6.83
CA ARG A 228 10.87 15.65 -6.40
C ARG A 228 12.15 14.94 -6.85
N ALA A 229 12.19 13.60 -6.79
CA ALA A 229 13.36 12.82 -7.19
C ALA A 229 13.67 12.91 -8.69
N ASN A 230 12.67 13.23 -9.53
CA ASN A 230 12.81 13.28 -10.99
C ASN A 230 12.82 14.70 -11.57
N SER A 231 12.63 15.72 -10.74
CA SER A 231 12.57 17.11 -11.17
C SER A 231 13.86 17.87 -10.91
N ASP A 232 14.08 18.94 -11.66
CA ASP A 232 15.19 19.85 -11.42
C ASP A 232 14.92 20.70 -10.17
N LYS A 233 15.94 20.87 -9.32
CA LYS A 233 15.82 21.60 -8.05
C LYS A 233 15.37 23.06 -8.21
N SER A 234 15.63 23.67 -9.37
CA SER A 234 15.19 25.03 -9.70
C SER A 234 13.67 25.16 -9.76
N ASP A 235 12.97 24.07 -10.09
CA ASP A 235 11.54 24.12 -10.42
C ASP A 235 10.67 23.96 -9.18
N VAL A 236 11.22 23.39 -8.11
CA VAL A 236 10.50 23.02 -6.87
C VAL A 236 9.98 24.24 -6.10
N ALA A 237 10.64 25.40 -6.21
CA ALA A 237 10.29 26.60 -5.45
C ALA A 237 8.91 27.18 -5.84
N ASP A 238 8.45 26.92 -7.07
CA ASP A 238 7.19 27.44 -7.61
C ASP A 238 6.03 26.43 -7.50
N TRP A 239 6.26 25.27 -6.89
CA TRP A 239 5.24 24.23 -6.80
C TRP A 239 4.17 24.54 -5.75
N PRO A 240 2.94 24.02 -5.93
CA PRO A 240 1.90 24.16 -4.91
C PRO A 240 2.31 23.56 -3.57
N GLU A 241 1.92 24.20 -2.46
CA GLU A 241 2.28 23.79 -1.10
C GLU A 241 1.80 22.35 -0.78
N GLU A 242 0.67 21.93 -1.34
CA GLU A 242 0.14 20.59 -1.20
C GLU A 242 1.00 19.49 -1.82
N THR A 243 2.06 19.85 -2.56
CA THR A 243 3.04 18.90 -3.08
C THR A 243 4.15 18.57 -2.08
N ASP A 244 4.07 19.05 -0.84
CA ASP A 244 5.04 18.69 0.20
C ASP A 244 4.69 17.35 0.89
N PRO A 245 5.52 16.28 0.75
CA PRO A 245 5.27 15.01 1.44
C PRO A 245 5.16 15.16 2.97
N ARG A 246 5.90 16.11 3.55
CA ARG A 246 5.92 16.37 5.00
C ARG A 246 4.54 16.73 5.54
N LEU A 247 3.75 17.46 4.76
CA LEU A 247 2.36 17.79 5.11
C LEU A 247 1.53 16.52 5.41
N TYR A 248 1.70 15.48 4.61
CA TYR A 248 0.93 14.24 4.73
C TYR A 248 1.46 13.36 5.86
N CYS A 249 2.76 13.37 6.14
CA CYS A 249 3.31 12.73 7.35
C CYS A 249 2.69 13.30 8.63
N HIS A 250 2.60 14.62 8.74
CA HIS A 250 1.95 15.29 9.88
C HIS A 250 0.46 14.95 9.99
N LYS A 251 -0.24 14.88 8.85
CA LYS A 251 -1.64 14.46 8.81
C LYS A 251 -1.83 13.02 9.29
N ILE A 252 -0.96 12.09 8.88
CA ILE A 252 -0.97 10.71 9.38
C ILE A 252 -0.77 10.70 10.90
N GLY A 253 0.27 11.36 11.42
CA GLY A 253 0.53 11.43 12.87
C GLY A 253 -0.67 11.93 13.68
N SER A 254 -1.31 13.01 13.22
CA SER A 254 -2.50 13.59 13.85
C SER A 254 -3.68 12.60 13.92
N PHE A 255 -3.81 11.74 12.91
CA PHE A 255 -4.86 10.72 12.85
C PHE A 255 -4.59 9.52 13.77
N LEU A 256 -3.33 9.13 13.93
CA LEU A 256 -2.95 8.00 14.78
C LEU A 256 -3.34 8.23 16.23
N GLU A 257 -3.15 9.45 16.75
CA GLU A 257 -3.53 9.80 18.13
C GLU A 257 -5.02 9.59 18.41
N PHE A 258 -5.87 9.90 17.42
CA PHE A 258 -7.31 9.70 17.52
C PHE A 258 -7.66 8.21 17.52
N PHE A 259 -7.09 7.41 16.61
CA PHE A 259 -7.47 6.00 16.46
C PHE A 259 -6.94 5.09 17.55
N MET A 260 -5.72 5.30 18.01
CA MET A 260 -5.13 4.49 19.08
C MET A 260 -5.90 4.61 20.41
N ALA A 261 -6.80 5.60 20.53
CA ALA A 261 -7.70 5.74 21.68
C ALA A 261 -8.92 4.79 21.65
N PHE A 262 -9.20 4.06 20.56
CA PHE A 262 -10.42 3.26 20.39
C PHE A 262 -10.16 1.78 20.12
N LYS A 263 -10.97 0.90 20.72
CA LYS A 263 -10.88 -0.55 20.51
C LYS A 263 -11.18 -0.96 19.06
N GLN A 264 -12.07 -0.23 18.37
CA GLN A 264 -12.38 -0.48 16.96
C GLN A 264 -11.22 -0.17 15.98
N ALA A 265 -10.15 0.50 16.40
CA ALA A 265 -8.98 0.74 15.55
C ALA A 265 -8.30 -0.54 15.04
N GLY A 266 -8.48 -1.66 15.75
CA GLY A 266 -8.04 -2.98 15.28
C GLY A 266 -8.61 -3.36 13.91
N LYS A 267 -9.75 -2.79 13.49
CA LYS A 267 -10.38 -3.08 12.19
C LYS A 267 -9.65 -2.44 11.01
N ILE A 268 -8.95 -1.33 11.24
CA ILE A 268 -8.20 -0.61 10.20
C ILE A 268 -6.68 -0.69 10.44
N ILE A 269 -6.23 -1.62 11.29
CA ILE A 269 -4.84 -1.72 11.74
C ILE A 269 -3.86 -1.89 10.57
N GLN A 270 -4.26 -2.64 9.54
CA GLN A 270 -3.45 -2.82 8.34
C GLN A 270 -3.22 -1.48 7.60
N MET A 271 -4.19 -0.57 7.64
CA MET A 271 -4.13 0.74 6.96
C MET A 271 -3.25 1.71 7.71
N VAL A 272 -3.41 1.70 9.03
CA VAL A 272 -2.56 2.43 9.97
C VAL A 272 -1.10 2.01 9.76
N ILE A 273 -0.84 0.71 9.75
CA ILE A 273 0.52 0.17 9.56
C ILE A 273 1.05 0.55 8.18
N PHE A 274 0.27 0.38 7.11
CA PHE A 274 0.66 0.80 5.77
C PHE A 274 1.05 2.30 5.72
N ALA A 275 0.19 3.17 6.24
CA ALA A 275 0.42 4.61 6.18
C ALA A 275 1.64 5.06 7.00
N VAL A 276 1.80 4.50 8.19
CA VAL A 276 2.98 4.75 9.03
C VAL A 276 4.25 4.24 8.36
N LEU A 277 4.22 3.04 7.77
CA LEU A 277 5.37 2.48 7.05
C LEU A 277 5.82 3.38 5.92
N ILE A 278 4.88 3.87 5.10
CA ILE A 278 5.19 4.81 4.02
C ILE A 278 5.81 6.10 4.57
N GLY A 279 5.26 6.65 5.65
CA GLY A 279 5.80 7.85 6.30
C GLY A 279 7.21 7.64 6.86
N LEU A 280 7.47 6.52 7.53
CA LEU A 280 8.79 6.19 8.06
C LEU A 280 9.81 5.94 6.96
N GLN A 281 9.44 5.19 5.93
CA GLN A 281 10.29 4.94 4.77
C GLN A 281 10.68 6.26 4.06
N PHE A 282 9.74 7.20 3.93
CA PHE A 282 10.04 8.55 3.45
C PHE A 282 11.05 9.25 4.37
N ILE A 283 10.81 9.27 5.68
CA ILE A 283 11.71 9.92 6.64
C ILE A 283 13.12 9.33 6.56
N THR A 284 13.25 8.00 6.59
CA THR A 284 14.54 7.31 6.51
C THR A 284 15.31 7.66 5.24
N ARG A 285 14.63 7.71 4.08
CA ARG A 285 15.28 8.10 2.81
C ARG A 285 15.75 9.55 2.81
N GLN A 286 14.95 10.46 3.34
CA GLN A 286 15.31 11.88 3.40
C GLN A 286 16.42 12.15 4.45
N GLU A 287 16.39 11.49 5.62
CA GLU A 287 17.47 11.54 6.61
C GLU A 287 18.80 11.06 5.98
N ALA A 288 18.77 10.03 5.14
CA ALA A 288 19.94 9.57 4.38
C ALA A 288 20.46 10.59 3.36
N LEU A 289 19.62 11.52 2.89
CA LEU A 289 19.99 12.64 2.04
C LEU A 289 20.46 13.88 2.81
N GLY A 290 20.41 13.84 4.15
CA GLY A 290 20.88 14.92 5.04
C GLY A 290 19.77 15.85 5.55
N ASP A 291 18.51 15.55 5.28
CA ASP A 291 17.38 16.32 5.82
C ASP A 291 17.17 16.04 7.31
N ASN A 292 16.76 17.08 8.04
CA ASN A 292 16.32 16.95 9.44
C ASN A 292 14.78 16.89 9.49
N LEU A 293 14.25 15.74 9.89
CA LEU A 293 12.82 15.40 9.92
C LEU A 293 12.36 14.98 11.32
N VAL A 294 12.95 15.60 12.36
CA VAL A 294 12.64 15.27 13.76
C VAL A 294 11.16 15.48 14.09
N GLU A 295 10.52 16.50 13.55
CA GLU A 295 9.10 16.80 13.83
C GLU A 295 8.17 15.73 13.24
N GLU A 296 8.37 15.36 11.98
CA GLU A 296 7.60 14.31 11.30
C GLU A 296 7.80 12.95 11.98
N LYS A 297 9.04 12.67 12.36
CA LYS A 297 9.40 11.46 13.13
C LYS A 297 8.68 11.44 14.46
N MET A 298 8.71 12.54 15.22
CA MET A 298 8.00 12.64 16.49
C MET A 298 6.49 12.53 16.32
N ALA A 299 5.91 13.12 15.27
CA ALA A 299 4.48 13.04 14.96
C ALA A 299 4.04 11.60 14.66
N LEU A 300 4.87 10.79 13.99
CA LEU A 300 4.55 9.38 13.76
C LEU A 300 4.84 8.51 14.99
N PHE A 301 5.98 8.70 15.67
CA PHE A 301 6.40 7.82 16.76
C PHE A 301 5.65 8.05 18.08
N THR A 302 5.32 9.29 18.43
CA THR A 302 4.60 9.60 19.68
C THR A 302 3.22 8.93 19.71
N SER A 303 2.59 8.81 18.54
CA SER A 303 1.22 8.29 18.39
C SER A 303 1.14 6.77 18.29
N LEU A 304 2.27 6.06 18.11
CA LEU A 304 2.28 4.61 17.90
C LEU A 304 2.11 3.78 19.17
N GLY A 305 2.47 4.32 20.35
CA GLY A 305 2.35 3.60 21.63
C GLY A 305 2.89 2.17 21.56
N ASP A 306 2.03 1.19 21.85
CA ASP A 306 2.35 -0.25 21.86
C ASP A 306 2.62 -0.85 20.46
N LEU A 307 2.27 -0.15 19.37
CA LEU A 307 2.54 -0.58 17.99
C LEU A 307 3.94 -0.20 17.51
N ARG A 308 4.76 0.44 18.33
CA ARG A 308 6.07 0.92 17.91
C ARG A 308 7.00 -0.20 17.44
N GLU A 309 7.17 -1.25 18.23
CA GLU A 309 8.04 -2.38 17.89
C GLU A 309 7.53 -3.15 16.67
N VAL A 310 6.21 -3.27 16.58
CA VAL A 310 5.46 -3.87 15.47
C VAL A 310 5.77 -3.16 14.15
N VAL A 311 5.72 -1.82 14.16
CA VAL A 311 5.99 -1.02 12.97
C VAL A 311 7.47 -1.05 12.59
N LEU A 312 8.38 -1.00 13.56
CA LEU A 312 9.83 -1.03 13.29
C LEU A 312 10.27 -2.34 12.63
N GLY A 313 9.79 -3.49 13.12
CA GLY A 313 10.07 -4.79 12.47
C GLY A 313 9.54 -4.85 11.03
N ALA A 314 8.38 -4.24 10.78
CA ALA A 314 7.79 -4.17 9.44
C ALA A 314 8.62 -3.35 8.46
N VAL A 315 9.22 -2.23 8.89
CA VAL A 315 10.14 -1.43 8.05
C VAL A 315 11.32 -2.30 7.61
N ASP A 316 12.00 -2.95 8.56
CA ASP A 316 13.16 -3.80 8.28
C ASP A 316 12.81 -4.95 7.31
N GLY A 317 11.63 -5.56 7.48
CA GLY A 317 11.15 -6.62 6.61
C GLY A 317 10.86 -6.17 5.18
N VAL A 318 10.24 -5.00 5.00
CA VAL A 318 9.97 -4.42 3.67
C VAL A 318 11.27 -4.06 2.96
N ASP A 319 12.21 -3.42 3.66
CA ASP A 319 13.48 -3.00 3.07
C ASP A 319 14.33 -4.21 2.62
N GLN A 320 14.36 -5.29 3.42
CA GLN A 320 15.00 -6.55 3.03
C GLN A 320 14.36 -7.16 1.77
N ALA A 321 13.04 -7.21 1.70
CA ALA A 321 12.35 -7.78 0.54
C ALA A 321 12.50 -6.95 -0.73
N SER A 322 12.45 -5.62 -0.61
CA SER A 322 12.73 -4.70 -1.72
C SER A 322 14.16 -4.92 -2.25
N ALA A 323 15.16 -5.02 -1.36
CA ALA A 323 16.54 -5.31 -1.75
C ALA A 323 16.69 -6.66 -2.47
N ILE A 324 16.03 -7.72 -1.98
CA ILE A 324 16.02 -9.04 -2.63
C ILE A 324 15.38 -8.97 -4.01
N HIS A 325 14.26 -8.26 -4.16
CA HIS A 325 13.59 -8.09 -5.44
C HIS A 325 14.49 -7.38 -6.45
N HIS A 326 15.07 -6.24 -6.09
CA HIS A 326 16.00 -5.50 -6.94
C HIS A 326 17.22 -6.34 -7.33
N ALA A 327 17.78 -7.13 -6.41
CA ALA A 327 18.90 -8.03 -6.71
C ALA A 327 18.53 -9.11 -7.75
N ARG A 328 17.29 -9.63 -7.71
CA ARG A 328 16.78 -10.59 -8.70
C ARG A 328 16.57 -9.96 -10.07
N GLU A 329 16.00 -8.76 -10.15
CA GLU A 329 15.84 -8.03 -11.43
C GLU A 329 17.18 -7.69 -12.09
N LEU A 330 18.16 -7.27 -11.29
CA LEU A 330 19.52 -7.00 -11.77
C LEU A 330 20.21 -8.28 -12.29
N SER A 331 19.97 -9.41 -11.64
CA SER A 331 20.50 -10.72 -12.07
C SER A 331 19.84 -11.22 -13.35
N ALA A 332 18.52 -11.04 -13.48
CA ALA A 332 17.78 -11.40 -14.69
C ALA A 332 18.16 -10.52 -15.90
N SER A 333 18.39 -9.23 -15.68
CA SER A 333 18.81 -8.30 -16.75
C SER A 333 20.21 -8.63 -17.27
N LYS A 334 21.13 -9.11 -16.42
CA LYS A 334 22.48 -9.56 -16.80
C LYS A 334 22.51 -10.90 -17.56
N GLN A 335 21.44 -11.68 -17.52
CA GLN A 335 21.34 -12.95 -18.27
C GLN A 335 20.82 -12.75 -19.71
N ILE A 336 20.34 -11.55 -20.06
CA ILE A 336 19.75 -11.22 -21.36
C ILE A 336 20.71 -10.38 -22.24
N THR A 337 21.82 -9.89 -21.67
CA THR A 337 22.93 -9.20 -22.36
C THR A 337 24.12 -10.12 -22.59
#